data_AF-C1IE44-F1
#
_entry.id   AF-C1IE44-F1
#
_cell.length_a   1.000
_cell.length_b   1.000
_cell.length_c   1.000
_cell.angle_alpha   90.00
_cell.angle_beta   90.00
_cell.angle_gamma   90.00
#
_symmetry.space_group_name_H-M   'P 1'
#
loop_
_entity.id
_entity.type
_entity.pdbx_description
1 polymer ?
#
loop_
_entity_poly.entity_id
_entity_poly.type
_entity_poly.pdbx_seq_one_letter_code
_entity_poly.pdbx_strand_id
1 'polypeptide(L)'
;MNFQSINLVKAHLINYPCPLNINFLWNYGFLLGIIFFVQIITGVFLASRYTPDVSYAYYSIQHILRELWSGWAFRYMHATGASLVFLLTYLHILRGLNYSYMYLPLSWISGLILFMIFIVTAFVGYVLPWGQMSYWGATVITNLLSSIPVAVIWICGGYTVSD
;
A
#
# COMPACT_ATOMS: atom_id res chain seq x y z
N MET A 1 -29.71 -5.34 -10.04
CA MET A 1 -28.38 -6.01 -10.00
C MET A 1 -28.48 -7.31 -10.77
N ASN A 2 -27.51 -7.61 -11.63
CA ASN A 2 -27.58 -8.76 -12.54
C ASN A 2 -27.60 -10.08 -11.74
N PHE A 3 -28.40 -11.06 -12.14
CA PHE A 3 -28.55 -12.33 -11.40
C PHE A 3 -27.20 -13.05 -11.20
N GLN A 4 -26.31 -12.91 -12.19
CA GLN A 4 -24.94 -13.44 -12.14
C GLN A 4 -24.08 -12.80 -11.04
N SER A 5 -24.17 -11.49 -10.82
CA SER A 5 -23.37 -10.83 -9.77
C SER A 5 -23.82 -11.23 -8.37
N ILE A 6 -25.14 -11.42 -8.18
CA ILE A 6 -25.70 -11.91 -6.91
C ILE A 6 -25.22 -13.34 -6.62
N ASN A 7 -25.18 -14.20 -7.63
CA ASN A 7 -24.71 -15.57 -7.47
C ASN A 7 -23.20 -15.64 -7.14
N LEU A 8 -22.39 -14.77 -7.72
CA LEU A 8 -20.96 -14.69 -7.41
C LEU A 8 -20.71 -14.29 -5.95
N VAL A 9 -21.42 -13.26 -5.45
CA VAL A 9 -21.34 -12.83 -4.05
C VAL A 9 -21.74 -13.96 -3.12
N LYS A 10 -22.87 -14.65 -3.40
CA LYS A 10 -23.31 -15.80 -2.61
C LYS A 10 -22.27 -16.91 -2.59
N ALA A 11 -21.64 -17.22 -3.73
CA ALA A 11 -20.65 -18.28 -3.83
C ALA A 11 -19.40 -18.03 -2.98
N HIS A 12 -18.92 -16.78 -2.88
CA HIS A 12 -17.67 -16.46 -2.19
C HIS A 12 -17.83 -15.99 -0.74
N LEU A 13 -18.96 -15.36 -0.37
CA LEU A 13 -19.16 -14.80 0.97
C LEU A 13 -20.11 -15.60 1.86
N ILE A 14 -21.03 -16.38 1.27
CA ILE A 14 -22.07 -17.09 2.03
C ILE A 14 -21.87 -18.60 1.95
N ASN A 15 -21.75 -19.13 0.73
CA ASN A 15 -21.74 -20.56 0.46
C ASN A 15 -20.33 -21.14 0.27
N TYR A 16 -19.29 -20.36 0.56
CA TYR A 16 -17.91 -20.81 0.35
C TYR A 16 -17.56 -21.92 1.37
N PRO A 17 -17.19 -23.13 0.93
CA PRO A 17 -16.86 -24.21 1.85
C PRO A 17 -15.52 -23.93 2.55
N CYS A 18 -15.57 -23.78 3.88
CA CYS A 18 -14.39 -23.57 4.72
C CYS A 18 -14.07 -24.83 5.53
N PRO A 19 -12.78 -25.21 5.67
CA PRO A 19 -12.37 -26.24 6.62
C PRO A 19 -12.77 -25.84 8.05
N LEU A 20 -13.28 -26.79 8.83
CA LEU A 20 -13.73 -26.53 10.21
C LEU A 20 -12.57 -26.26 11.19
N ASN A 21 -11.34 -26.62 10.82
CA ASN A 21 -10.15 -26.52 11.66
C ASN A 21 -9.23 -25.33 11.31
N ILE A 22 -9.73 -24.32 10.59
CA ILE A 22 -8.96 -23.07 10.37
C ILE A 22 -8.75 -22.36 11.71
N ASN A 23 -7.51 -21.92 11.98
CA ASN A 23 -7.22 -21.15 13.19
C ASN A 23 -7.19 -19.63 12.90
N PHE A 24 -6.92 -18.83 13.93
CA PHE A 24 -6.95 -17.37 13.84
C PHE A 24 -6.02 -16.77 12.76
N LEU A 25 -4.92 -17.44 12.40
CA LEU A 25 -3.95 -16.93 11.42
C LEU A 25 -4.54 -16.77 10.01
N TRP A 26 -5.65 -17.45 9.70
CA TRP A 26 -6.34 -17.33 8.42
C TRP A 26 -7.09 -15.98 8.28
N ASN A 27 -7.31 -15.25 9.38
CA ASN A 27 -7.97 -13.94 9.34
C ASN A 27 -7.11 -12.82 8.75
N TYR A 28 -5.78 -12.96 8.71
CA TYR A 28 -4.90 -11.89 8.24
C TYR A 28 -5.16 -11.50 6.79
N GLY A 29 -5.62 -12.43 5.93
CA GLY A 29 -5.99 -12.09 4.55
C GLY A 29 -7.19 -11.15 4.46
N PHE A 30 -8.22 -11.41 5.28
CA PHE A 30 -9.41 -10.55 5.32
C PHE A 30 -9.10 -9.20 5.94
N LEU A 31 -8.32 -9.18 7.04
CA LEU A 31 -7.88 -7.94 7.66
C LEU A 31 -7.03 -7.08 6.72
N LEU A 32 -6.15 -7.70 5.90
CA LEU A 32 -5.43 -6.99 4.83
C LEU A 32 -6.38 -6.30 3.85
N GLY A 33 -7.43 -6.99 3.42
CA GLY A 33 -8.46 -6.42 2.55
C GLY A 33 -9.16 -5.21 3.18
N ILE A 34 -9.51 -5.28 4.47
CA ILE A 34 -10.10 -4.15 5.20
C ILE A 34 -9.13 -2.96 5.26
N ILE A 35 -7.89 -3.18 5.70
CA ILE A 35 -6.92 -2.10 5.84
C ILE A 35 -6.58 -1.49 4.48
N PHE A 36 -6.46 -2.30 3.42
CA PHE A 36 -6.26 -1.82 2.06
C PHE A 36 -7.41 -0.90 1.61
N PHE A 37 -8.67 -1.27 1.90
CA PHE A 37 -9.82 -0.41 1.61
C PHE A 37 -9.78 0.90 2.38
N VAL A 38 -9.38 0.88 3.66
CA VAL A 38 -9.15 2.09 4.46
C VAL A 38 -8.04 2.96 3.84
N GLN A 39 -6.96 2.37 3.33
CA GLN A 39 -5.89 3.10 2.64
C GLN A 39 -6.39 3.80 1.36
N ILE A 40 -7.23 3.15 0.56
CA ILE A 40 -7.84 3.77 -0.63
C ILE A 40 -8.68 4.98 -0.21
N ILE A 41 -9.60 4.80 0.73
CA ILE A 41 -10.50 5.88 1.16
C ILE A 41 -9.70 7.06 1.69
N THR A 42 -8.83 6.81 2.68
CA THR A 42 -8.02 7.87 3.30
C THR A 42 -7.10 8.54 2.28
N GLY A 43 -6.51 7.77 1.35
CA GLY A 43 -5.64 8.27 0.29
C GLY A 43 -6.38 9.19 -0.68
N VAL A 44 -7.59 8.83 -1.12
CA VAL A 44 -8.41 9.69 -2.01
C VAL A 44 -8.75 11.02 -1.33
N PHE A 45 -9.13 11.00 -0.05
CA PHE A 45 -9.41 12.23 0.69
C PHE A 45 -8.17 13.12 0.81
N LEU A 46 -7.01 12.53 1.13
CA LEU A 46 -5.75 13.28 1.21
C LEU A 46 -5.34 13.85 -0.16
N ALA A 47 -5.46 13.04 -1.22
CA ALA A 47 -5.12 13.45 -2.58
C ALA A 47 -5.94 14.67 -3.06
N SER A 48 -7.21 14.76 -2.66
CA SER A 48 -8.07 15.91 -3.02
C SER A 48 -7.60 17.27 -2.48
N ARG A 49 -6.64 17.27 -1.53
CA ARG A 49 -6.13 18.46 -0.84
C ARG A 49 -4.61 18.57 -0.86
N TYR A 50 -3.94 17.63 -1.53
CA TYR A 50 -2.49 17.60 -1.68
C TYR A 50 -2.07 18.33 -2.95
N THR A 51 -0.94 19.05 -2.89
CA THR A 51 -0.36 19.73 -4.05
C THR A 51 0.96 19.05 -4.44
N PRO A 52 1.05 18.41 -5.62
CA PRO A 52 2.26 17.72 -6.09
C PRO A 52 3.24 18.70 -6.76
N ASP A 53 3.72 19.68 -5.99
CA ASP A 53 4.76 20.63 -6.39
C ASP A 53 5.76 20.72 -5.25
N VAL A 54 7.06 20.59 -5.51
CA VAL A 54 8.13 20.54 -4.50
C VAL A 54 8.12 21.76 -3.58
N SER A 55 7.74 22.94 -4.09
CA SER A 55 7.64 24.16 -3.29
C SER A 55 6.45 24.12 -2.33
N TYR A 56 5.40 23.36 -2.64
CA TYR A 56 4.15 23.32 -1.88
C TYR A 56 3.81 21.96 -1.24
N ALA A 57 4.50 20.87 -1.58
CA ALA A 57 4.17 19.52 -1.17
C ALA A 57 4.15 19.39 0.36
N TYR A 58 5.24 19.81 1.02
CA TYR A 58 5.32 19.82 2.48
C TYR A 58 4.25 20.72 3.12
N TYR A 59 4.05 21.93 2.58
CA TYR A 59 3.08 22.88 3.12
C TYR A 59 1.63 22.38 2.95
N SER A 60 1.31 21.70 1.86
CA SER A 60 -0.02 21.11 1.64
C SER A 60 -0.32 20.03 2.68
N ILE A 61 0.67 19.23 3.09
CA ILE A 61 0.53 18.28 4.20
C ILE A 61 0.32 19.01 5.54
N GLN A 62 1.05 20.10 5.81
CA GLN A 62 0.84 20.89 7.04
C GLN A 62 -0.56 21.53 7.07
N HIS A 63 -1.03 22.03 5.92
CA HIS A 63 -2.38 22.55 5.76
C HIS A 63 -3.44 21.47 6.03
N ILE A 64 -3.27 20.25 5.48
CA ILE A 64 -4.15 19.12 5.79
C ILE A 64 -4.18 18.83 7.30
N LEU A 65 -3.03 18.84 7.95
CA LEU A 65 -2.93 18.52 9.38
C LEU A 65 -3.58 19.58 10.28
N ARG A 66 -3.44 20.86 9.93
CA ARG A 66 -3.74 21.98 10.84
C ARG A 66 -5.04 22.70 10.52
N GLU A 67 -5.37 22.83 9.24
CA GLU A 67 -6.44 23.71 8.78
C GLU A 67 -7.70 22.95 8.34
N LEU A 68 -7.58 21.66 7.98
CA LEU A 68 -8.72 20.85 7.58
C LEU A 68 -9.38 20.16 8.78
N TRP A 69 -10.71 20.24 8.83
CA TRP A 69 -11.48 19.48 9.82
C TRP A 69 -11.22 17.98 9.69
N SER A 70 -10.80 17.36 10.79
CA SER A 70 -10.39 15.93 10.85
C SER A 70 -9.22 15.54 9.94
N GLY A 71 -8.54 16.49 9.29
CA GLY A 71 -7.45 16.20 8.35
C GLY A 71 -6.27 15.47 9.00
N TRP A 72 -5.98 15.79 10.27
CA TRP A 72 -5.02 15.04 11.09
C TRP A 72 -5.38 13.56 11.23
N ALA A 73 -6.66 13.25 11.45
CA ALA A 73 -7.12 11.88 11.63
C ALA A 73 -6.93 11.07 10.33
N PHE A 74 -7.32 11.64 9.18
CA PHE A 74 -7.08 11.01 7.88
C PHE A 74 -5.59 10.82 7.60
N ARG A 75 -4.76 11.84 7.89
CA ARG A 75 -3.31 11.77 7.64
C ARG A 75 -2.63 10.71 8.49
N TYR A 76 -2.97 10.60 9.77
CA TYR A 76 -2.40 9.59 10.66
C TYR A 76 -2.97 8.20 10.42
N MET A 77 -4.25 8.07 10.06
CA MET A 77 -4.83 6.78 9.67
C MET A 77 -4.19 6.25 8.39
N HIS A 78 -3.90 7.11 7.42
CA HIS A 78 -3.17 6.73 6.20
C HIS A 78 -1.71 6.33 6.53
N ALA A 79 -0.98 7.15 7.29
CA ALA A 79 0.42 6.82 7.64
C ALA A 79 0.56 5.54 8.47
N THR A 80 -0.21 5.42 9.56
CA THR A 80 -0.12 4.26 10.46
C THR A 80 -0.76 3.02 9.85
N GLY A 81 -1.81 3.20 9.04
CA GLY A 81 -2.44 2.10 8.32
C GLY A 81 -1.53 1.51 7.25
N ALA A 82 -0.65 2.30 6.61
CA ALA A 82 0.39 1.76 5.73
C ALA A 82 1.32 0.78 6.48
N SER A 83 1.77 1.12 7.70
CA SER A 83 2.55 0.19 8.54
C SER A 83 1.76 -1.07 8.90
N LEU A 84 0.45 -0.94 9.13
CA LEU A 84 -0.42 -2.08 9.41
C LEU A 84 -0.59 -3.01 8.20
N VAL A 85 -0.62 -2.47 6.97
CA VAL A 85 -0.58 -3.29 5.74
C VAL A 85 0.66 -4.18 5.73
N PHE A 86 1.85 -3.64 6.01
CA PHE A 86 3.08 -4.44 6.04
C PHE A 86 3.09 -5.45 7.18
N LEU A 87 2.68 -5.05 8.39
CA LEU A 87 2.60 -5.96 9.52
C LEU A 87 1.71 -7.18 9.20
N LEU A 88 0.49 -6.93 8.71
CA LEU A 88 -0.44 -7.99 8.36
C LEU A 88 0.05 -8.81 7.15
N THR A 89 0.75 -8.19 6.20
CA THR A 89 1.34 -8.89 5.05
C THR A 89 2.42 -9.85 5.49
N TYR A 90 3.31 -9.43 6.40
CA TYR A 90 4.34 -10.31 6.97
C TYR A 90 3.72 -11.47 7.74
N LEU A 91 2.71 -11.22 8.58
CA LEU A 91 2.00 -12.28 9.28
C LEU A 91 1.29 -13.25 8.30
N HIS A 92 0.73 -12.73 7.21
CA HIS A 92 0.09 -13.54 6.18
C HIS A 92 1.08 -14.40 5.40
N ILE A 93 2.26 -13.85 5.06
CA ILE A 93 3.38 -14.56 4.41
C ILE A 93 3.88 -15.67 5.34
N LEU A 94 4.13 -15.38 6.62
CA LEU A 94 4.59 -16.38 7.61
C LEU A 94 3.59 -17.54 7.73
N ARG A 95 2.29 -17.24 7.79
CA ARG A 95 1.24 -18.27 7.74
C ARG A 95 1.33 -19.07 6.43
N GLY A 96 1.52 -18.40 5.30
CA GLY A 96 1.63 -19.05 3.99
C GLY A 96 2.83 -20.00 3.88
N LEU A 97 3.99 -19.62 4.41
CA LEU A 97 5.18 -20.47 4.48
C LEU A 97 4.94 -21.74 5.31
N ASN A 98 4.18 -21.63 6.40
CA ASN A 98 3.91 -22.77 7.29
C ASN A 98 2.84 -23.74 6.74
N TYR A 99 1.86 -23.24 5.98
CA TYR A 99 0.68 -24.05 5.64
C TYR A 99 0.38 -24.20 4.15
N SER A 100 0.72 -23.23 3.30
CA SER A 100 0.07 -23.13 1.99
C SER A 100 0.96 -22.91 0.76
N TYR A 101 2.19 -22.43 0.92
CA TYR A 101 2.97 -21.97 -0.23
C TYR A 101 3.25 -23.08 -1.27
N MET A 102 3.50 -24.32 -0.81
CA MET A 102 3.74 -25.45 -1.71
C MET A 102 2.45 -25.98 -2.37
N TYR A 103 1.31 -26.00 -1.66
CA TYR A 103 0.07 -26.58 -2.20
C TYR A 103 -0.74 -25.59 -3.05
N LEU A 104 -0.56 -24.27 -2.85
CA LEU A 104 -1.17 -23.20 -3.67
C LEU A 104 -0.11 -22.34 -4.35
N PRO A 105 0.67 -22.88 -5.30
CA PRO A 105 1.78 -22.15 -5.91
C PRO A 105 1.31 -20.91 -6.67
N LEU A 106 0.17 -20.97 -7.36
CA LEU A 106 -0.37 -19.82 -8.10
C LEU A 106 -0.81 -18.69 -7.16
N SER A 107 -1.53 -19.03 -6.08
CA SER A 107 -1.92 -18.03 -5.08
C SER A 107 -0.71 -17.43 -4.38
N TRP A 108 0.31 -18.25 -4.09
CA TRP A 108 1.57 -17.78 -3.51
C TRP A 108 2.29 -16.79 -4.43
N ILE A 109 2.48 -17.11 -5.70
CA ILE A 109 3.10 -16.22 -6.70
C ILE A 109 2.31 -14.91 -6.80
N SER A 110 0.97 -14.98 -6.87
CA SER A 110 0.14 -13.77 -6.89
C SER A 110 0.31 -12.91 -5.64
N GLY A 111 0.48 -13.53 -4.47
CA GLY A 111 0.76 -12.85 -3.21
C GLY A 111 2.13 -12.17 -3.20
N LEU A 112 3.16 -12.78 -3.77
CA LEU A 112 4.48 -12.17 -3.92
C LEU A 112 4.44 -10.95 -4.85
N ILE A 113 3.68 -11.02 -5.95
CA ILE A 113 3.46 -9.87 -6.85
C ILE A 113 2.75 -8.74 -6.09
N LEU A 114 1.69 -9.05 -5.34
CA LEU A 114 0.99 -8.07 -4.51
C LEU A 114 1.91 -7.43 -3.46
N PHE A 115 2.78 -8.21 -2.84
CA PHE A 115 3.76 -7.71 -1.87
C PHE A 115 4.75 -6.71 -2.52
N MET A 116 5.25 -7.01 -3.72
CA MET A 116 6.11 -6.08 -4.46
C MET A 116 5.36 -4.78 -4.81
N ILE A 117 4.09 -4.86 -5.21
CA ILE A 117 3.26 -3.68 -5.48
C ILE A 117 3.08 -2.84 -4.20
N PHE A 118 2.88 -3.47 -3.03
CA PHE A 118 2.79 -2.74 -1.77
C PHE A 118 4.09 -2.02 -1.41
N ILE A 119 5.25 -2.63 -1.64
CA ILE A 119 6.56 -1.98 -1.43
C ILE A 119 6.68 -0.72 -2.29
N VAL A 120 6.43 -0.84 -3.60
CA VAL A 120 6.53 0.30 -4.52
C VAL A 120 5.52 1.38 -4.15
N THR A 121 4.28 1.01 -3.88
CA THR A 121 3.21 1.96 -3.52
C THR A 121 3.53 2.74 -2.24
N ALA A 122 4.00 2.05 -1.20
CA ALA A 122 4.35 2.69 0.07
C ALA A 122 5.59 3.56 -0.04
N PHE A 123 6.59 3.13 -0.83
CA PHE A 123 7.77 3.94 -1.10
C PHE A 123 7.39 5.25 -1.80
N VAL A 124 6.64 5.18 -2.90
CA VAL A 124 6.19 6.39 -3.63
C VAL A 124 5.32 7.27 -2.71
N GLY A 125 4.40 6.68 -1.95
CA GLY A 125 3.58 7.42 -0.98
C GLY A 125 4.40 8.12 0.12
N TYR A 126 5.53 7.53 0.54
CA TYR A 126 6.45 8.12 1.52
C TYR A 126 7.25 9.31 0.98
N VAL A 127 7.40 9.41 -0.36
CA VAL A 127 8.07 10.54 -1.01
C VAL A 127 7.18 11.79 -1.02
N LEU A 128 5.86 11.62 -1.16
CA LEU A 128 4.90 12.73 -1.33
C LEU A 128 4.95 13.85 -0.28
N PRO A 129 5.15 13.60 1.03
CA PRO A 129 5.22 14.68 2.03
C PRO A 129 6.43 15.60 1.88
N TRP A 130 7.43 15.20 1.08
CA TRP A 130 8.62 15.98 0.77
C TRP A 130 9.39 16.50 1.99
N GLY A 131 9.47 15.68 3.04
CA GLY A 131 10.35 15.93 4.19
C GLY A 131 11.80 15.49 3.93
N GLN A 132 12.72 15.79 4.86
CA GLN A 132 14.14 15.40 4.74
C GLN A 132 14.32 13.90 4.48
N MET A 133 13.67 13.06 5.29
CA MET A 133 13.77 11.60 5.11
C MET A 133 13.11 11.12 3.82
N SER A 134 12.06 11.80 3.33
CA SER A 134 11.43 11.50 2.05
C SER A 134 12.39 11.76 0.89
N TYR A 135 13.01 12.94 0.85
CA TYR A 135 13.95 13.34 -0.19
C TYR A 135 15.23 12.48 -0.21
N TRP A 136 15.88 12.32 0.95
CA TRP A 136 17.09 11.50 1.03
C TRP A 136 16.80 10.02 0.80
N GLY A 137 15.66 9.52 1.28
CA GLY A 137 15.19 8.17 0.98
C GLY A 137 15.00 7.95 -0.51
N ALA A 138 14.32 8.88 -1.20
CA ALA A 138 14.15 8.85 -2.65
C ALA A 138 15.50 8.83 -3.38
N THR A 139 16.41 9.70 -2.97
CA THR A 139 17.75 9.82 -3.56
C THR A 139 18.54 8.52 -3.41
N VAL A 140 18.58 7.92 -2.21
CA VAL A 140 19.36 6.69 -1.99
C VAL A 140 18.75 5.50 -2.74
N ILE A 141 17.42 5.31 -2.65
CA ILE A 141 16.75 4.13 -3.22
C ILE A 141 16.78 4.17 -4.75
N THR A 142 16.53 5.32 -5.38
CA THR A 142 16.62 5.44 -6.85
C THR A 142 18.05 5.23 -7.36
N ASN A 143 19.06 5.70 -6.62
CA ASN A 143 20.47 5.51 -6.99
C ASN A 143 20.96 4.05 -6.89
N LEU A 144 20.20 3.13 -6.29
CA LEU A 144 20.50 1.69 -6.40
C LEU A 144 20.42 1.19 -7.84
N LEU A 145 19.71 1.92 -8.72
CA LEU A 145 19.58 1.61 -10.14
C LEU A 145 20.69 2.23 -11.01
N SER A 146 21.68 2.89 -10.41
CA SER A 146 22.80 3.53 -11.13
C SER A 146 23.65 2.55 -11.95
N SER A 147 23.63 1.27 -11.62
CA SER A 147 24.28 0.20 -12.39
C SER A 147 23.60 -0.09 -13.72
N ILE A 148 22.33 0.34 -13.90
CA ILE A 148 21.57 0.19 -15.14
C ILE A 148 21.65 1.52 -15.92
N PRO A 149 22.21 1.53 -17.15
CA PRO A 149 22.37 2.75 -17.93
C PRO A 149 21.04 3.51 -18.08
N VAL A 150 21.08 4.83 -17.87
CA VAL A 150 19.94 5.77 -18.06
C VAL A 150 18.80 5.61 -17.05
N ALA A 151 18.73 4.53 -16.26
CA ALA A 151 17.60 4.24 -15.38
C ALA A 151 17.32 5.37 -14.36
N VAL A 152 18.35 5.90 -13.70
CA VAL A 152 18.19 6.98 -12.72
C VAL A 152 17.67 8.25 -13.38
N ILE A 153 18.24 8.65 -14.51
CA ILE A 153 17.83 9.87 -15.24
C ILE A 153 16.39 9.72 -15.76
N TRP A 154 16.04 8.52 -16.24
CA TRP A 154 14.69 8.24 -16.74
C TRP A 154 13.64 8.27 -15.61
N ILE A 155 13.94 7.69 -14.45
CA ILE A 155 13.02 7.67 -13.29
C ILE A 155 12.90 9.05 -12.66
N CYS A 156 14.01 9.77 -12.49
CA CYS A 156 14.02 11.08 -11.84
C CYS A 156 13.58 12.22 -12.78
N GLY A 157 13.52 11.99 -14.09
CA GLY A 157 13.27 13.06 -15.08
C GLY A 157 14.41 14.08 -15.19
N GLY A 158 15.56 13.81 -14.56
CA GLY A 158 16.69 14.72 -14.44
C GLY A 158 17.88 14.07 -13.74
N TYR A 159 18.89 14.88 -13.35
CA TYR A 159 20.10 14.37 -12.69
C TYR A 159 19.93 14.10 -11.19
N THR A 160 18.88 14.66 -10.59
CA THR A 160 18.56 14.55 -9.16
C THR A 160 17.06 14.34 -9.00
N VAL A 161 16.63 13.86 -7.84
CA VAL A 161 15.20 13.85 -7.49
C VAL A 161 14.73 15.31 -7.36
N SER A 162 13.76 15.72 -8.17
CA SER A 162 13.22 17.09 -8.21
C SER A 162 11.70 17.07 -8.46
N ASP A 163 11.13 18.24 -8.80
CA ASP A 163 9.79 18.35 -9.41
C ASP A 163 9.64 17.45 -10.64
#